data_AF-A0A925M2Z3-F1
#
_entry.id   AF-A0A925M2Z3-F1
#
_cell.length_a   1.000
_cell.length_b   1.000
_cell.length_c   1.000
_cell.angle_alpha   90.00
_cell.angle_beta   90.00
_cell.angle_gamma   90.00
#
_symmetry.space_group_name_H-M   'P 1'
#
loop_
_entity.id
_entity.type
_entity.pdbx_description
1 polymer ?
#
loop_
_entity_poly.entity_id
_entity_poly.type
_entity_poly.pdbx_seq_one_letter_code
_entity_poly.pdbx_strand_id
1 'polypeptide(L)'
;MSKLLTTLPDGKICDFIDQTIRNDTPEEYVRQNIERRLVLELKFSLEQIEVEFPIRFGSDKRARIDLAIFHDGDPHTQENVWIIIECKRDSVQPSASKDGIEQLMSYMAACDNAEWGMWTNGRFKAVKRKLRGDDGKTVYEDPNDIPGKDGNVEEVDRPTRESLSNAVGDNLLFSFKTCHDHIHVTDGLQKQPAFFELLKVIFCKIHDERNFPHPLEFHATAREKASNDGRLTVVNRLS
;
A
#
# COMPACT_ATOMS: atom_id res chain seq x y z
N MET A 1 10.92 24.64 -20.97
CA MET A 1 11.27 25.50 -19.82
C MET A 1 10.05 25.60 -18.93
N SER A 2 10.00 24.88 -17.81
CA SER A 2 8.89 25.02 -16.86
C SER A 2 8.98 26.38 -16.20
N LYS A 3 7.84 27.07 -16.08
CA LYS A 3 7.75 28.34 -15.39
C LYS A 3 7.94 28.04 -13.91
N LEU A 4 9.10 28.38 -13.35
CA LEU A 4 9.36 28.32 -11.91
C LEU A 4 8.28 29.14 -11.20
N LEU A 5 7.37 28.46 -10.51
CA LEU A 5 6.43 29.10 -9.61
C LEU A 5 7.19 29.47 -8.35
N THR A 6 7.32 30.77 -8.12
CA THR A 6 8.04 31.32 -6.96
C THR A 6 7.35 30.96 -5.64
N THR A 7 6.05 30.65 -5.67
CA THR A 7 5.24 30.24 -4.53
C THR A 7 4.09 29.32 -4.99
N LEU A 8 3.79 28.27 -4.22
CA LEU A 8 2.58 27.49 -4.42
C LEU A 8 1.36 28.30 -3.97
N PRO A 9 0.24 28.29 -4.72
CA PRO A 9 -0.99 28.92 -4.27
C PRO A 9 -1.54 28.26 -3.00
N ASP A 10 -2.27 29.03 -2.19
CA ASP A 10 -2.95 28.50 -1.00
C ASP A 10 -3.91 27.36 -1.35
N GLY A 11 -3.92 26.31 -0.52
CA GLY A 11 -4.73 25.11 -0.73
C GLY A 11 -4.29 24.27 -1.93
N LYS A 12 -3.06 24.47 -2.41
CA LYS A 12 -2.43 23.65 -3.46
C LYS A 12 -1.17 22.98 -2.96
N ILE A 13 -0.87 21.83 -3.56
CA ILE A 13 0.36 21.07 -3.35
C ILE A 13 1.01 20.75 -4.70
N CYS A 14 2.33 20.64 -4.72
CA CYS A 14 3.07 20.12 -5.86
C CYS A 14 3.18 18.59 -5.72
N ASP A 15 2.69 17.88 -6.72
CA ASP A 15 2.76 16.42 -6.80
C ASP A 15 4.21 15.93 -6.75
N PHE A 16 4.45 14.84 -6.02
CA PHE A 16 5.81 14.35 -5.81
C PHE A 16 6.38 13.66 -7.06
N ILE A 17 5.54 13.03 -7.88
CA ILE A 17 5.94 12.30 -9.08
C ILE A 17 6.01 13.22 -10.28
N ASP A 18 4.88 13.84 -10.66
CA ASP A 18 4.74 14.53 -11.95
C ASP A 18 4.92 16.05 -11.86
N GLN A 19 5.14 16.58 -10.65
CA GLN A 19 5.33 18.01 -10.36
C GLN A 19 4.12 18.89 -10.75
N THR A 20 2.95 18.31 -10.98
CA THR A 20 1.72 19.06 -11.25
C THR A 20 1.15 19.68 -9.98
N ILE A 21 0.43 20.79 -10.13
CA ILE A 21 -0.19 21.48 -8.99
C ILE A 21 -1.59 20.91 -8.76
N ARG A 22 -1.80 20.31 -7.59
CA ARG A 22 -3.05 19.65 -7.21
C ARG A 22 -3.72 20.37 -6.04
N ASN A 23 -5.01 20.12 -5.84
CA ASN A 23 -5.71 20.62 -4.66
C ASN A 23 -5.22 19.87 -3.43
N ASP A 24 -4.87 20.59 -2.38
CA ASP A 24 -4.55 19.99 -1.09
C ASP A 24 -5.84 19.49 -0.42
N THR A 25 -6.14 18.22 -0.67
CA THR A 25 -7.32 17.52 -0.15
C THR A 25 -6.90 16.34 0.71
N PRO A 26 -7.76 15.83 1.61
CA PRO A 26 -7.43 14.67 2.42
C PRO A 26 -7.05 13.42 1.59
N GLU A 27 -7.66 13.26 0.41
CA GLU A 27 -7.35 12.17 -0.51
C GLU A 27 -5.99 12.38 -1.19
N GLU A 28 -5.71 13.60 -1.65
CA GLU A 28 -4.41 13.99 -2.18
C GLU A 28 -3.29 13.75 -1.15
N TYR A 29 -3.52 14.13 0.11
CA TYR A 29 -2.55 13.90 1.18
C TYR A 29 -2.20 12.42 1.36
N VAL A 30 -3.18 11.51 1.23
CA VAL A 30 -2.92 10.07 1.26
C VAL A 30 -2.09 9.65 0.03
N ARG A 31 -2.49 10.07 -1.18
CA ARG A 31 -1.76 9.78 -2.42
C ARG A 31 -0.30 10.25 -2.35
N GLN A 32 -0.06 11.47 -1.91
CA GLN A 32 1.27 12.07 -1.76
C GLN A 32 2.18 11.25 -0.83
N ASN A 33 1.64 10.67 0.24
CA ASN A 33 2.42 9.78 1.12
C ASN A 33 2.75 8.44 0.43
N ILE A 34 1.81 7.87 -0.34
CA ILE A 34 2.04 6.66 -1.11
C ILE A 34 3.07 6.89 -2.23
N GLU A 35 3.03 8.00 -2.94
CA GLU A 35 4.03 8.36 -3.95
C GLU A 35 5.45 8.37 -3.37
N ARG A 36 5.64 9.04 -2.23
CA ARG A 36 6.92 9.05 -1.51
C ARG A 36 7.33 7.65 -1.10
N ARG A 37 6.38 6.83 -0.63
CA ARG A 37 6.62 5.44 -0.27
C ARG A 37 7.16 4.63 -1.44
N LEU A 38 6.49 4.72 -2.60
CA LEU A 38 6.85 3.95 -3.80
C LEU A 38 8.30 4.21 -4.19
N VAL A 39 8.71 5.47 -4.18
CA VAL A 39 10.06 5.86 -4.61
C VAL A 39 11.11 5.62 -3.52
N LEU A 40 10.83 6.07 -2.30
CA LEU A 40 11.85 6.16 -1.26
C LEU A 40 11.99 4.87 -0.44
N GLU A 41 10.92 4.10 -0.28
CA GLU A 41 10.92 2.81 0.43
C GLU A 41 10.96 1.65 -0.56
N LEU A 42 10.03 1.62 -1.54
CA LEU A 42 9.87 0.50 -2.48
C LEU A 42 10.76 0.60 -3.74
N LYS A 43 11.54 1.68 -3.86
CA LYS A 43 12.61 1.89 -4.86
C LYS A 43 12.14 1.93 -6.31
N PHE A 44 10.86 2.20 -6.56
CA PHE A 44 10.38 2.51 -7.89
C PHE A 44 11.00 3.80 -8.40
N SER A 45 11.35 3.85 -9.69
CA SER A 45 11.75 5.10 -10.33
C SER A 45 10.52 5.97 -10.64
N LEU A 46 10.73 7.28 -10.81
CA LEU A 46 9.63 8.20 -11.14
C LEU A 46 9.02 7.84 -12.50
N GLU A 47 9.86 7.38 -13.42
CA GLU A 47 9.51 6.98 -14.77
C GLU A 47 8.62 5.73 -14.81
N GLN A 48 8.54 4.95 -13.73
CA GLN A 48 7.67 3.77 -13.65
C GLN A 48 6.27 4.10 -13.13
N ILE A 49 6.01 5.33 -12.69
CA ILE A 49 4.78 5.70 -11.98
C ILE A 49 4.04 6.77 -12.77
N GLU A 50 2.77 6.53 -13.08
CA GLU A 50 1.87 7.51 -13.67
C GLU A 50 0.75 7.88 -12.70
N VAL A 51 0.55 9.18 -12.53
CA VAL A 51 -0.50 9.74 -11.67
C VAL A 51 -1.75 10.04 -12.50
N GLU A 52 -2.94 9.69 -11.99
CA GLU A 52 -4.23 9.89 -12.69
C GLU A 52 -4.32 9.18 -14.06
N PHE A 53 -3.76 7.96 -14.13
CA PHE A 53 -3.60 7.19 -15.36
C PHE A 53 -4.96 6.81 -15.97
N PRO A 54 -5.26 7.22 -17.22
CA PRO A 54 -6.56 7.01 -17.83
C PRO A 54 -6.74 5.57 -18.32
N ILE A 55 -7.88 4.96 -17.97
CA ILE A 55 -8.28 3.63 -18.43
C ILE A 55 -9.66 3.64 -19.09
N ARG A 56 -9.95 2.62 -19.90
CA ARG A 56 -11.21 2.42 -20.60
C ARG A 56 -11.91 1.12 -20.20
N PHE A 57 -13.23 1.20 -20.06
CA PHE A 57 -14.13 0.06 -19.86
C PHE A 57 -15.01 -0.10 -21.10
N GLY A 58 -14.60 -0.96 -22.03
CA GLY A 58 -15.28 -1.08 -23.32
C GLY A 58 -15.16 0.19 -24.16
N SER A 59 -16.16 0.46 -25.02
CA SER A 59 -16.10 1.54 -26.02
C SER A 59 -16.14 2.95 -25.43
N ASP A 60 -16.98 3.20 -24.42
CA ASP A 60 -17.38 4.57 -24.06
C ASP A 60 -17.10 4.98 -22.61
N LYS A 61 -16.87 4.03 -21.70
CA LYS A 61 -16.62 4.35 -20.30
C LYS A 61 -15.13 4.59 -20.07
N ARG A 62 -14.81 5.69 -19.40
CA ARG A 62 -13.44 6.05 -19.00
C ARG A 62 -13.38 6.23 -17.48
N ALA A 63 -12.28 5.81 -16.88
CA ALA A 63 -11.94 6.16 -15.51
C ALA A 63 -10.46 6.55 -15.43
N ARG A 64 -10.01 6.88 -14.23
CA ARG A 64 -8.61 7.15 -13.91
C ARG A 64 -8.23 6.31 -12.71
N ILE A 65 -7.05 5.71 -12.79
CA ILE A 65 -6.38 5.08 -11.66
C ILE A 65 -5.58 6.17 -10.95
N ASP A 66 -5.61 6.21 -9.62
CA ASP A 66 -4.87 7.25 -8.88
C ASP A 66 -3.35 7.16 -9.12
N LEU A 67 -2.77 5.95 -9.01
CA LEU A 67 -1.39 5.65 -9.39
C LEU A 67 -1.31 4.31 -10.13
N ALA A 68 -0.76 4.32 -11.34
CA ALA A 68 -0.42 3.12 -12.11
C ALA A 68 1.09 2.95 -12.15
N ILE A 69 1.57 1.73 -11.87
CA ILE A 69 2.99 1.39 -11.88
C ILE A 69 3.27 0.36 -12.97
N PHE A 70 4.37 0.58 -13.69
CA PHE A 70 4.81 -0.21 -14.83
C PHE A 70 6.17 -0.88 -14.54
N HIS A 71 6.47 -1.93 -15.29
CA HIS A 71 7.83 -2.46 -15.31
C HIS A 71 8.79 -1.47 -15.99
N ASP A 72 10.06 -1.59 -15.65
CA ASP A 72 11.10 -0.67 -16.14
C ASP A 72 11.22 -0.74 -17.67
N GLY A 73 11.07 0.40 -18.33
CA GLY A 73 11.13 0.52 -19.79
C GLY A 73 9.86 0.14 -20.55
N ASP A 74 8.81 -0.33 -19.88
CA ASP A 74 7.55 -0.65 -20.56
C ASP A 74 6.78 0.61 -20.98
N PRO A 75 6.13 0.61 -22.16
CA PRO A 75 5.23 1.68 -22.54
C PRO A 75 4.06 1.80 -21.55
N HIS A 76 3.70 3.02 -21.17
CA HIS A 76 2.57 3.29 -20.26
C HIS A 76 1.23 3.15 -20.99
N THR A 77 0.80 1.90 -21.19
CA THR A 77 -0.50 1.54 -21.77
C THR A 77 -1.31 0.72 -20.77
N GLN A 78 -2.64 0.68 -20.93
CA GLN A 78 -3.53 -0.05 -20.01
C GLN A 78 -3.17 -1.53 -19.88
N GLU A 79 -2.64 -2.13 -20.96
CA GLU A 79 -2.21 -3.52 -21.01
C GLU A 79 -0.91 -3.77 -20.24
N ASN A 80 -0.10 -2.74 -19.99
CA ASN A 80 1.20 -2.89 -19.30
C ASN A 80 1.16 -2.47 -17.83
N VAL A 81 0.00 -2.05 -17.33
CA VAL A 81 -0.16 -1.70 -15.91
C VAL A 81 0.13 -2.95 -15.08
N TRP A 82 1.14 -2.87 -14.19
CA TRP A 82 1.53 -3.96 -13.31
C TRP A 82 0.88 -3.84 -11.93
N ILE A 83 0.95 -2.65 -11.33
CA ILE A 83 0.36 -2.34 -10.02
C ILE A 83 -0.64 -1.19 -10.15
N ILE A 84 -1.81 -1.36 -9.57
CA ILE A 84 -2.86 -0.34 -9.47
C ILE A 84 -2.96 0.12 -8.02
N ILE A 85 -2.98 1.42 -7.77
CA ILE A 85 -3.22 1.95 -6.43
C ILE A 85 -4.36 2.95 -6.46
N GLU A 86 -5.33 2.75 -5.58
CA GLU A 86 -6.43 3.68 -5.31
C GLU A 86 -6.26 4.28 -3.91
N CYS A 87 -6.24 5.62 -3.86
CA CYS A 87 -6.18 6.40 -2.64
C CYS A 87 -7.53 7.05 -2.40
N LYS A 88 -7.96 7.08 -1.14
CA LYS A 88 -9.21 7.72 -0.73
C LYS A 88 -9.01 8.58 0.52
N ARG A 89 -9.90 9.53 0.75
CA ARG A 89 -9.98 10.19 2.07
C ARG A 89 -10.40 9.21 3.17
N ASP A 90 -9.95 9.47 4.40
CA ASP A 90 -10.13 8.61 5.58
C ASP A 90 -11.60 8.27 5.95
N SER A 91 -12.55 9.09 5.53
CA SER A 91 -14.00 8.89 5.72
C SER A 91 -14.61 7.84 4.79
N VAL A 92 -13.93 7.46 3.70
CA VAL A 92 -14.41 6.41 2.79
C VAL A 92 -14.09 5.05 3.40
N GLN A 93 -15.13 4.22 3.59
CA GLN A 93 -14.96 2.87 4.13
C GLN A 93 -14.53 1.88 3.04
N PRO A 94 -13.76 0.83 3.38
CA PRO A 94 -13.35 -0.21 2.41
C PRO A 94 -14.53 -0.89 1.71
N SER A 95 -15.68 -0.98 2.38
CA SER A 95 -16.92 -1.58 1.87
C SER A 95 -17.84 -0.60 1.12
N ALA A 96 -17.38 0.63 0.85
CA ALA A 96 -18.17 1.61 0.11
C ALA A 96 -18.49 1.09 -1.30
N SER A 97 -19.75 1.21 -1.72
CA SER A 97 -20.23 0.61 -2.97
C SER A 97 -19.66 1.24 -4.25
N LYS A 98 -19.15 2.46 -4.19
CA LYS A 98 -18.58 3.19 -5.33
C LYS A 98 -17.06 3.32 -5.26
N ASP A 99 -16.56 3.67 -4.08
CA ASP A 99 -15.17 4.09 -3.88
C ASP A 99 -14.38 3.13 -2.97
N GLY A 100 -14.94 1.96 -2.68
CA GLY A 100 -14.32 0.91 -1.85
C GLY A 100 -13.42 -0.03 -2.65
N ILE A 101 -13.04 -1.14 -2.03
CA ILE A 101 -12.11 -2.13 -2.62
C ILE A 101 -12.63 -2.69 -3.96
N GLU A 102 -13.96 -2.79 -4.13
CA GLU A 102 -14.57 -3.26 -5.39
C GLU A 102 -14.26 -2.35 -6.60
N GLN A 103 -13.97 -1.06 -6.37
CA GLN A 103 -13.49 -0.16 -7.41
C GLN A 103 -12.11 -0.62 -7.92
N LEU A 104 -11.17 -0.87 -7.00
CA LEU A 104 -9.85 -1.41 -7.31
C LEU A 104 -9.97 -2.73 -8.08
N MET A 105 -10.82 -3.65 -7.59
CA MET A 105 -11.06 -4.95 -8.24
C MET A 105 -11.57 -4.77 -9.69
N SER A 106 -12.46 -3.80 -9.91
CA SER A 106 -12.95 -3.46 -11.25
C SER A 106 -11.82 -2.94 -12.15
N TYR A 107 -10.87 -2.19 -11.60
CA TYR A 107 -9.74 -1.64 -12.36
C TYR A 107 -8.72 -2.73 -12.72
N MET A 108 -8.42 -3.64 -11.78
CA MET A 108 -7.59 -4.83 -12.03
C MET A 108 -8.21 -5.80 -13.03
N ALA A 109 -9.55 -5.85 -13.11
CA ALA A 109 -10.24 -6.64 -14.13
C ALA A 109 -10.18 -5.99 -15.52
N ALA A 110 -10.09 -4.66 -15.61
CA ALA A 110 -9.97 -3.94 -16.87
C ALA A 110 -8.53 -3.85 -17.39
N CYS A 111 -7.53 -4.00 -16.52
CA CYS A 111 -6.12 -4.05 -16.88
C CYS A 111 -5.65 -5.51 -16.80
N ASP A 112 -5.69 -6.25 -17.91
CA ASP A 112 -5.54 -7.71 -17.90
C ASP A 112 -4.26 -8.19 -17.20
N ASN A 113 -3.15 -7.47 -17.39
CA ASN A 113 -1.84 -7.80 -16.82
C ASN A 113 -1.56 -7.15 -15.46
N ALA A 114 -2.51 -6.42 -14.88
CA ALA A 114 -2.38 -5.92 -13.52
C ALA A 114 -2.40 -7.10 -12.55
N GLU A 115 -1.23 -7.41 -12.00
CA GLU A 115 -1.04 -8.49 -11.03
C GLU A 115 -1.35 -7.98 -9.62
N TRP A 116 -1.06 -6.71 -9.32
CA TRP A 116 -1.18 -6.17 -7.98
C TRP A 116 -2.13 -4.98 -7.90
N GLY A 117 -2.87 -4.91 -6.81
CA GLY A 117 -3.76 -3.81 -6.49
C GLY A 117 -3.62 -3.40 -5.03
N MET A 118 -3.59 -2.10 -4.74
CA MET A 118 -3.68 -1.57 -3.38
C MET A 118 -4.79 -0.53 -3.28
N TRP A 119 -5.62 -0.65 -2.26
CA TRP A 119 -6.58 0.38 -1.88
C TRP A 119 -6.20 0.89 -0.50
N THR A 120 -6.17 2.21 -0.31
CA THR A 120 -5.88 2.80 1.00
C THR A 120 -6.60 4.12 1.21
N ASN A 121 -6.98 4.38 2.46
CA ASN A 121 -7.50 5.68 2.89
C ASN A 121 -6.66 6.32 4.00
N GLY A 122 -5.43 5.84 4.20
CA GLY A 122 -4.53 6.25 5.28
C GLY A 122 -4.86 5.65 6.66
N ARG A 123 -6.02 5.01 6.84
CA ARG A 123 -6.41 4.27 8.06
C ARG A 123 -6.49 2.77 7.83
N PHE A 124 -7.04 2.37 6.69
CA PHE A 124 -7.15 1.01 6.22
C PHE A 124 -6.36 0.85 4.93
N LYS A 125 -5.77 -0.33 4.78
CA LYS A 125 -5.07 -0.75 3.57
C LYS A 125 -5.55 -2.15 3.21
N ALA A 126 -5.86 -2.37 1.94
CA ALA A 126 -6.14 -3.68 1.38
C ALA A 126 -5.25 -3.87 0.15
N VAL A 127 -4.65 -5.05 0.03
CA VAL A 127 -3.84 -5.41 -1.13
C VAL A 127 -4.41 -6.68 -1.75
N LYS A 128 -4.39 -6.72 -3.08
CA LYS A 128 -4.90 -7.81 -3.90
C LYS A 128 -3.80 -8.26 -4.84
N ARG A 129 -3.53 -9.56 -4.88
CA ARG A 129 -2.67 -10.19 -5.88
C ARG A 129 -3.48 -11.11 -6.76
N LYS A 130 -3.52 -10.81 -8.05
CA LYS A 130 -4.21 -11.57 -9.09
C LYS A 130 -3.29 -12.68 -9.58
N LEU A 131 -3.68 -13.92 -9.33
CA LEU A 131 -2.98 -15.11 -9.81
C LEU A 131 -3.83 -15.85 -10.84
N ARG A 132 -3.17 -16.47 -11.81
CA ARG A 132 -3.83 -17.36 -12.77
C ARG A 132 -3.55 -18.80 -12.37
N GLY A 133 -4.59 -19.52 -11.98
CA GLY A 133 -4.50 -20.94 -11.66
C GLY A 133 -4.24 -21.79 -12.90
N ASP A 134 -3.76 -23.02 -12.68
CA ASP A 134 -3.48 -24.00 -13.74
C ASP A 134 -4.72 -24.34 -14.57
N ASP A 135 -5.93 -24.18 -14.00
CA ASP A 135 -7.22 -24.35 -14.68
C ASP A 135 -7.66 -23.12 -15.48
N GLY A 136 -6.80 -22.10 -15.57
CA GLY A 136 -7.05 -20.84 -16.24
C GLY A 136 -7.92 -19.86 -15.47
N LYS A 137 -8.42 -20.22 -14.26
CA LYS A 137 -9.23 -19.32 -13.43
C LYS A 137 -8.36 -18.29 -12.72
N THR A 138 -8.93 -17.11 -12.51
CA THR A 138 -8.32 -16.07 -11.69
C THR A 138 -8.61 -16.33 -10.22
N VAL A 139 -7.55 -16.33 -9.41
CA VAL A 139 -7.60 -16.40 -7.95
C VAL A 139 -7.01 -15.10 -7.42
N TYR A 140 -7.57 -14.58 -6.33
CA TYR A 140 -7.02 -13.42 -5.64
C TYR A 140 -6.50 -13.83 -4.26
N GLU A 141 -5.28 -13.42 -3.96
CA GLU A 141 -4.72 -13.44 -2.61
C GLU A 141 -4.80 -12.04 -1.98
N ASP A 142 -4.69 -11.99 -0.65
CA ASP A 142 -4.69 -10.76 0.16
C ASP A 142 -3.36 -10.55 0.92
N PRO A 143 -2.22 -10.27 0.24
CA PRO A 143 -0.95 -10.01 0.90
C PRO A 143 -1.02 -8.80 1.86
N ASN A 144 -0.05 -8.67 2.77
CA ASN A 144 0.03 -7.50 3.66
C ASN A 144 0.45 -6.23 2.90
N ASP A 145 1.19 -6.37 1.81
CA ASP A 145 1.70 -5.25 1.02
C ASP A 145 1.91 -5.57 -0.46
N ILE A 146 2.21 -4.54 -1.25
CA ILE A 146 2.68 -4.66 -2.64
C ILE A 146 4.20 -4.90 -2.68
N PRO A 147 4.73 -5.52 -3.75
CA PRO A 147 6.16 -5.74 -3.89
C PRO A 147 6.91 -4.42 -4.10
N GLY A 148 8.18 -4.39 -3.66
CA GLY A 148 9.14 -3.38 -4.10
C GLY A 148 9.67 -3.68 -5.50
N LYS A 149 10.34 -2.70 -6.13
CA LYS A 149 10.88 -2.80 -7.49
C LYS A 149 11.67 -4.10 -7.74
N ASP A 150 12.59 -4.42 -6.83
CA ASP A 150 13.47 -5.60 -6.91
C ASP A 150 13.10 -6.68 -5.87
N GLY A 151 11.89 -6.60 -5.32
CA GLY A 151 11.41 -7.50 -4.27
C GLY A 151 11.00 -8.87 -4.80
N ASN A 152 11.15 -9.91 -3.97
CA ASN A 152 10.59 -11.21 -4.28
C ASN A 152 9.06 -11.18 -4.13
N VAL A 153 8.35 -11.24 -5.25
CA VAL A 153 6.87 -11.22 -5.31
C VAL A 153 6.22 -12.38 -4.55
N GLU A 154 6.94 -13.48 -4.31
CA GLU A 154 6.44 -14.63 -3.53
C GLU A 154 6.65 -14.48 -2.02
N GLU A 155 7.50 -13.55 -1.60
CA GLU A 155 7.88 -13.36 -0.19
C GLU A 155 7.64 -11.93 0.32
N VAL A 156 6.72 -11.19 -0.30
CA VAL A 156 6.40 -9.78 0.05
C VAL A 156 6.12 -9.58 1.54
N ASP A 157 5.51 -10.57 2.19
CA ASP A 157 5.14 -10.49 3.61
C ASP A 157 6.26 -10.85 4.59
N ARG A 158 7.38 -11.41 4.10
CA ARG A 158 8.49 -11.88 4.95
C ARG A 158 9.63 -10.85 4.87
N PRO A 159 9.86 -10.06 5.93
CA PRO A 159 10.91 -9.07 5.91
C PRO A 159 12.30 -9.73 5.98
N THR A 160 13.26 -9.14 5.27
CA THR A 160 14.68 -9.43 5.44
C THR A 160 15.37 -8.22 6.06
N ARG A 161 16.60 -8.40 6.56
CA ARG A 161 17.35 -7.29 7.17
C ARG A 161 17.67 -6.24 6.11
N GLU A 162 18.00 -6.70 4.91
CA GLU A 162 18.36 -5.90 3.75
C GLU A 162 17.16 -5.13 3.19
N SER A 163 15.94 -5.63 3.40
CA SER A 163 14.71 -4.95 2.99
C SER A 163 14.21 -3.91 4.01
N LEU A 164 14.81 -3.82 5.21
CA LEU A 164 14.43 -2.80 6.18
C LEU A 164 14.80 -1.42 5.65
N SER A 165 13.85 -0.48 5.75
CA SER A 165 14.04 0.90 5.35
C SER A 165 13.46 1.83 6.40
N ASN A 166 14.01 3.04 6.46
CA ASN A 166 13.40 4.09 7.27
C ASN A 166 12.07 4.49 6.62
N ALA A 167 11.01 4.54 7.43
CA ALA A 167 9.73 5.05 6.97
C ALA A 167 9.85 6.52 6.53
N VAL A 168 9.10 6.89 5.50
CA VAL A 168 9.14 8.22 4.90
C VAL A 168 7.79 8.93 5.02
N GLY A 169 7.83 10.25 5.21
CA GLY A 169 6.62 11.06 5.37
C GLY A 169 5.80 10.59 6.58
N ASP A 170 4.49 10.51 6.40
CA ASP A 170 3.55 10.07 7.44
C ASP A 170 3.14 8.60 7.29
N ASN A 171 3.87 7.80 6.49
CA ASN A 171 3.58 6.36 6.34
C ASN A 171 3.61 5.61 7.67
N LEU A 172 4.60 5.93 8.52
CA LEU A 172 4.70 5.35 9.85
C LEU A 172 3.53 5.77 10.75
N LEU A 173 3.08 7.02 10.62
CA LEU A 173 1.92 7.52 11.33
C LEU A 173 0.65 6.76 10.92
N PHE A 174 0.48 6.42 9.64
CA PHE A 174 -0.63 5.58 9.18
C PHE A 174 -0.58 4.19 9.80
N SER A 175 0.58 3.52 9.79
CA SER A 175 0.74 2.21 10.44
C SER A 175 0.42 2.26 11.93
N PHE A 176 0.90 3.28 12.65
CA PHE A 176 0.61 3.45 14.08
C PHE A 176 -0.87 3.70 14.36
N LYS A 177 -1.55 4.51 13.53
CA LYS A 177 -3.01 4.71 13.63
C LYS A 177 -3.76 3.39 13.45
N THR A 178 -3.42 2.59 12.44
CA THR A 178 -4.04 1.28 12.21
C THR A 178 -3.85 0.35 13.41
N CYS A 179 -2.63 0.23 13.93
CA CYS A 179 -2.34 -0.60 15.10
C CYS A 179 -3.09 -0.13 16.36
N HIS A 180 -3.08 1.19 16.63
CA HIS A 180 -3.79 1.76 17.77
C HIS A 180 -5.30 1.52 17.67
N ASP A 181 -5.90 1.80 16.51
CA ASP A 181 -7.34 1.61 16.29
C ASP A 181 -7.74 0.15 16.46
N HIS A 182 -6.91 -0.80 15.99
CA HIS A 182 -7.16 -2.23 16.19
C HIS A 182 -7.14 -2.61 17.67
N ILE A 183 -6.11 -2.21 18.43
CA ILE A 183 -6.01 -2.49 19.88
C ILE A 183 -7.21 -1.88 20.61
N HIS A 184 -7.56 -0.63 20.29
CA HIS A 184 -8.69 0.07 20.91
C HIS A 184 -10.02 -0.65 20.69
N VAL A 185 -10.29 -1.09 19.45
CA VAL A 185 -11.55 -1.74 19.09
C VAL A 185 -11.62 -3.18 19.61
N THR A 186 -10.53 -3.96 19.49
CA THR A 186 -10.52 -5.37 19.87
C THR A 186 -10.49 -5.56 21.39
N ASP A 187 -9.66 -4.79 22.09
CA ASP A 187 -9.45 -4.98 23.53
C ASP A 187 -10.36 -4.07 24.37
N GLY A 188 -11.11 -3.16 23.74
CA GLY A 188 -12.00 -2.21 24.40
C GLY A 188 -11.26 -1.21 25.31
N LEU A 189 -9.94 -1.09 25.15
CA LEU A 189 -9.09 -0.24 25.97
C LEU A 189 -9.38 1.23 25.73
N GLN A 190 -9.36 2.07 26.76
CA GLN A 190 -9.38 3.52 26.55
C GLN A 190 -8.11 4.00 25.83
N LYS A 191 -8.13 5.23 25.29
CA LYS A 191 -7.03 5.79 24.47
C LYS A 191 -5.65 5.64 25.11
N GLN A 192 -5.50 5.95 26.39
CA GLN A 192 -4.20 5.91 27.05
C GLN A 192 -3.67 4.47 27.24
N PRO A 193 -4.46 3.50 27.77
CA PRO A 193 -4.04 2.10 27.79
C PRO A 193 -3.71 1.52 26.40
N ALA A 194 -4.53 1.79 25.38
CA ALA A 194 -4.27 1.33 24.02
C ALA A 194 -2.94 1.87 23.46
N PHE A 195 -2.60 3.12 23.77
CA PHE A 195 -1.31 3.71 23.43
C PHE A 195 -0.13 2.97 24.09
N PHE A 196 -0.24 2.56 25.36
CA PHE A 196 0.81 1.79 26.01
C PHE A 196 0.98 0.40 25.44
N GLU A 197 -0.09 -0.27 25.02
CA GLU A 197 0.01 -1.55 24.31
C GLU A 197 0.69 -1.38 22.95
N LEU A 198 0.37 -0.31 22.20
CA LEU A 198 1.08 0.02 20.96
C LEU A 198 2.58 0.23 21.19
N LEU A 199 2.98 0.90 22.29
CA LEU A 199 4.40 1.08 22.61
C LEU A 199 5.13 -0.25 22.79
N LYS A 200 4.49 -1.27 23.38
CA LYS A 200 5.09 -2.61 23.50
C LYS A 200 5.34 -3.22 22.14
N VAL A 201 4.37 -3.13 21.22
CA VAL A 201 4.52 -3.61 19.83
C VAL A 201 5.70 -2.93 19.14
N ILE A 202 5.84 -1.61 19.31
CA ILE A 202 6.96 -0.84 18.74
C ILE A 202 8.30 -1.30 19.34
N PHE A 203 8.38 -1.49 20.67
CA PHE A 203 9.60 -1.96 21.30
C PHE A 203 9.99 -3.37 20.89
N CYS A 204 9.03 -4.29 20.74
CA CYS A 204 9.30 -5.62 20.21
C CYS A 204 9.88 -5.55 18.79
N LYS A 205 9.32 -4.69 17.91
CA LYS A 205 9.86 -4.48 16.56
C LYS A 205 11.30 -3.96 16.59
N ILE A 206 11.55 -2.92 17.38
CA ILE A 206 12.90 -2.32 17.51
C ILE A 206 13.89 -3.34 18.07
N HIS A 207 13.47 -4.15 19.04
CA HIS A 207 14.30 -5.20 19.62
C HIS A 207 14.69 -6.24 18.57
N ASP A 208 13.70 -6.78 17.84
CA ASP A 208 13.90 -7.78 16.78
C ASP A 208 14.82 -7.26 15.65
N GLU A 209 14.62 -6.03 15.20
CA GLU A 209 15.45 -5.42 14.16
C GLU A 209 16.91 -5.27 14.58
N ARG A 210 17.16 -5.02 15.86
CA ARG A 210 18.50 -4.86 16.45
C ARG A 210 19.13 -6.16 16.94
N ASN A 211 18.41 -7.29 16.90
CA ASN A 211 18.86 -8.57 17.44
C ASN A 211 19.85 -9.29 16.50
N PHE A 212 21.05 -8.75 16.34
CA PHE A 212 22.10 -9.37 15.53
C PHE A 212 22.77 -10.56 16.26
N PRO A 213 23.13 -11.65 15.55
CA PRO A 213 22.92 -11.91 14.12
C PRO A 213 21.64 -12.73 13.81
N HIS A 214 20.71 -12.85 14.77
CA HIS A 214 19.54 -13.71 14.66
C HIS A 214 18.58 -13.23 13.56
N PRO A 215 17.82 -14.12 12.89
CA PRO A 215 16.81 -13.74 11.89
C PRO A 215 15.71 -12.81 12.44
N LEU A 216 14.96 -12.15 11.55
CA LEU A 216 13.79 -11.33 11.95
C LEU A 216 12.63 -12.25 12.29
N GLU A 217 12.15 -12.19 13.52
CA GLU A 217 11.06 -13.02 14.02
C GLU A 217 9.77 -12.22 14.21
N PHE A 218 9.85 -10.89 14.35
CA PHE A 218 8.69 -10.03 14.59
C PHE A 218 7.93 -9.69 13.29
N HIS A 219 7.25 -10.69 12.72
CA HIS A 219 6.39 -10.54 11.55
C HIS A 219 5.27 -11.61 11.50
N ALA A 220 4.21 -11.30 10.76
CA ALA A 220 3.12 -12.24 10.47
C ALA A 220 2.66 -12.08 9.02
N THR A 221 2.78 -13.15 8.23
CA THR A 221 2.38 -13.17 6.82
C THR A 221 0.87 -13.30 6.64
N ALA A 222 0.34 -12.88 5.50
CA ALA A 222 -1.08 -13.05 5.19
C ALA A 222 -1.50 -14.52 5.19
N ARG A 223 -0.64 -15.40 4.65
CA ARG A 223 -0.87 -16.86 4.66
C ARG A 223 -0.96 -17.43 6.07
N GLU A 224 -0.10 -16.97 6.98
CA GLU A 224 -0.16 -17.38 8.40
C GLU A 224 -1.45 -16.90 9.07
N LYS A 225 -1.90 -15.68 8.78
CA LYS A 225 -3.15 -15.13 9.35
C LYS A 225 -4.40 -15.88 8.89
N ALA A 226 -4.35 -16.47 7.69
CA ALA A 226 -5.50 -17.13 7.06
C ALA A 226 -5.87 -18.51 7.67
N SER A 227 -5.04 -19.08 8.55
CA SER A 227 -5.28 -20.42 9.12
C SER A 227 -5.05 -20.47 10.63
N ASN A 228 -5.63 -21.47 11.31
CA ASN A 228 -5.38 -21.70 12.73
C ASN A 228 -3.91 -22.05 13.00
N ASP A 229 -3.36 -22.98 12.20
CA ASP A 229 -1.98 -23.45 12.34
C ASP A 229 -0.96 -22.34 12.05
N GLY A 230 -1.25 -21.49 11.05
CA GLY A 230 -0.44 -20.32 10.76
C GLY A 230 -0.45 -19.31 11.92
N ARG A 231 -1.61 -19.05 12.53
CA ARG A 231 -1.71 -18.18 13.71
C ARG A 231 -0.96 -18.75 14.91
N LEU A 232 -1.03 -20.07 15.13
CA LEU A 232 -0.23 -20.76 16.16
C LEU A 232 1.27 -20.63 15.88
N THR A 233 1.68 -20.73 14.62
CA THR A 233 3.07 -20.54 14.20
C THR A 233 3.57 -19.12 14.54
N VAL A 234 2.76 -18.10 14.29
CA VAL A 234 3.07 -16.72 14.68
C VAL A 234 3.17 -16.59 16.20
N VAL A 235 2.23 -17.15 16.96
CA VAL A 235 2.28 -17.12 18.42
C VAL A 235 3.59 -17.74 18.92
N ASN A 236 3.95 -18.93 18.46
CA ASN A 236 5.18 -19.61 18.87
C ASN A 236 6.46 -18.85 18.49
N ARG A 237 6.44 -18.09 17.39
CA ARG A 237 7.57 -17.25 16.95
C ARG A 237 7.74 -16.00 17.82
N LEU A 238 6.66 -15.47 18.37
CA LEU A 238 6.64 -14.20 19.11
C LEU A 238 6.62 -14.38 20.64
N SER A 239 6.50 -15.63 21.14
CA SER A 239 6.43 -15.98 22.57
C SER A 239 7.82 -16.19 23.16
#